data_AF-A0A1B3SJY0-F1
#
_entry.id   AF-A0A1B3SJY0-F1
#
_cell.length_a   1.000
_cell.length_b   1.000
_cell.length_c   1.000
_cell.angle_alpha   90.00
_cell.angle_beta   90.00
_cell.angle_gamma   90.00
#
_symmetry.space_group_name_H-M   'P 1'
#
loop_
_entity.id
_entity.type
_entity.pdbx_description
1 polymer ?
#
loop_
_entity_poly.entity_id
_entity_poly.type
_entity_poly.pdbx_seq_one_letter_code
_entity_poly.pdbx_strand_id
1 'polypeptide(L)'
;MKQVEKESLIWYGLHIIAKDNPELKYRITTQKELISNLYPLVYFGVIQYTLYRGISIDEIPLVETNEYVEYIIENLDVLYKVKNRFVKEKTKKINIKDPEIEELAIDIISGLLIPFINKYAFKKLEKVFALNSAYIRESLINYEYDINHESDDGKVKTSVLYPFLFTLNLVKVFDKNGLYDRVLRNYQKDKLIKKYESGREWREKEVEYLQESLELLKNDEEWSMFLSNFSISKWENFDIEERFKALFQLTKITTILMKDEITAVTMLSDGSEVYDMLKDYLTIYIDYDRYVDDKGNLLNNEEDTEIKILSPFSQRNVNLDILLAYIESKGDLHVKCDPKKLELVTNIYLKVFSKVRTLLLTHEYLPQVVDFQIAIQKKVYCDLLNIFEEVKENKFRRKIDFENFAEELFFIGSDEIEEVLKCDLNTVEEFKSKKFFKTMGKIMSFGLALKNYTARSMEYCLKELFKYCVVVFGPHPIATTIQVADDIEHLYTKFEKFIRLYDEIKNSVNDKKEYEDMQEYLELPSKLLN
;
A
#
# COMPACT_ATOMS: atom_id res chain seq x y z
N MET A 1 -4.64 -11.94 20.34
CA MET A 1 -5.04 -11.86 18.92
C MET A 1 -6.52 -11.50 18.82
N LYS A 2 -6.88 -10.45 18.07
CA LYS A 2 -8.27 -10.03 17.86
C LYS A 2 -9.03 -11.12 17.09
N GLN A 3 -10.35 -11.26 17.26
CA GLN A 3 -11.13 -12.31 16.59
C GLN A 3 -11.02 -12.22 15.05
N VAL A 4 -11.05 -11.00 14.51
CA VAL A 4 -10.86 -10.69 13.08
C VAL A 4 -9.56 -11.30 12.53
N GLU A 5 -8.48 -11.27 13.33
CA GLU A 5 -7.19 -11.84 12.93
C GLU A 5 -7.21 -13.37 12.91
N LYS A 6 -8.17 -14.06 13.54
CA LYS A 6 -8.28 -15.54 13.53
C LYS A 6 -8.97 -16.09 12.29
N GLU A 7 -9.73 -15.25 11.60
CA GLU A 7 -10.60 -15.62 10.46
C GLU A 7 -10.18 -14.94 9.16
N SER A 8 -9.01 -14.28 9.17
CA SER A 8 -8.42 -13.68 7.97
C SER A 8 -8.09 -14.74 6.90
N LEU A 9 -8.16 -14.30 5.65
CA LEU A 9 -7.83 -15.05 4.44
C LEU A 9 -6.45 -15.74 4.47
N ILE A 10 -5.46 -15.19 5.18
CA ILE A 10 -4.12 -15.80 5.30
C ILE A 10 -4.19 -17.25 5.80
N TRP A 11 -5.07 -17.55 6.74
CA TRP A 11 -5.14 -18.90 7.33
C TRP A 11 -5.56 -19.92 6.28
N TYR A 12 -6.51 -19.56 5.42
CA TYR A 12 -6.92 -20.41 4.32
C TYR A 12 -5.75 -20.67 3.35
N GLY A 13 -5.02 -19.62 2.98
CA GLY A 13 -3.83 -19.75 2.13
C GLY A 13 -2.72 -20.62 2.75
N LEU A 14 -2.46 -20.48 4.05
CA LEU A 14 -1.49 -21.31 4.78
C LEU A 14 -1.93 -22.79 4.85
N HIS A 15 -3.23 -23.06 5.02
CA HIS A 15 -3.75 -24.44 4.98
C HIS A 15 -3.58 -25.10 3.61
N ILE A 16 -3.63 -24.31 2.52
CA ILE A 16 -3.32 -24.80 1.17
C ILE A 16 -1.83 -25.11 1.05
N ILE A 17 -0.94 -24.27 1.58
CA ILE A 17 0.52 -24.53 1.60
C ILE A 17 0.83 -25.83 2.36
N ALA A 18 0.23 -25.99 3.54
CA ALA A 18 0.44 -27.14 4.41
C ALA A 18 -0.39 -28.38 4.03
N LYS A 19 -1.02 -28.45 2.84
CA LYS A 19 -2.03 -29.47 2.48
C LYS A 19 -1.59 -30.90 2.78
N ASP A 20 -0.33 -31.22 2.52
CA ASP A 20 0.21 -32.58 2.66
C ASP A 20 1.14 -32.74 3.88
N ASN A 21 1.23 -31.74 4.76
CA ASN A 21 2.07 -31.77 5.95
C ASN A 21 1.24 -31.60 7.24
N PRO A 22 0.94 -32.70 7.97
CA PRO A 22 0.15 -32.65 9.21
C PRO A 22 0.76 -31.78 10.31
N GLU A 23 2.08 -31.76 10.43
CA GLU A 23 2.80 -30.99 11.43
C GLU A 23 2.66 -29.49 11.19
N LEU A 24 2.81 -29.05 9.94
CA LEU A 24 2.60 -27.66 9.57
C LEU A 24 1.14 -27.22 9.78
N LYS A 25 0.15 -28.10 9.50
CA LYS A 25 -1.26 -27.83 9.84
C LYS A 25 -1.49 -27.68 11.34
N TYR A 26 -0.84 -28.52 12.16
CA TYR A 26 -0.88 -28.42 13.60
C TYR A 26 -0.31 -27.07 14.08
N ARG A 27 0.81 -26.63 13.51
CA ARG A 27 1.42 -25.32 13.80
C ARG A 27 0.53 -24.16 13.38
N ILE A 28 -0.10 -24.19 12.21
CA ILE A 28 -1.07 -23.16 11.80
C ILE A 28 -2.20 -23.01 12.83
N THR A 29 -2.65 -24.12 13.41
CA THR A 29 -3.76 -24.12 14.38
C THR A 29 -3.32 -23.63 15.76
N THR A 30 -2.14 -24.06 16.21
CA THR A 30 -1.67 -23.82 17.59
C THR A 30 -0.82 -22.56 17.76
N GLN A 31 -0.16 -22.09 16.69
CA GLN A 31 0.83 -21.00 16.73
C GLN A 31 0.36 -19.74 15.99
N LYS A 32 -0.95 -19.49 15.90
CA LYS A 32 -1.50 -18.33 15.16
C LYS A 32 -0.93 -16.98 15.60
N GLU A 33 -0.70 -16.78 16.89
CA GLU A 33 -0.13 -15.53 17.40
C GLU A 33 1.32 -15.34 16.92
N LEU A 34 2.14 -16.39 17.02
CA LEU A 34 3.52 -16.37 16.56
C LEU A 34 3.58 -16.12 15.04
N ILE A 35 2.79 -16.86 14.25
CA ILE A 35 2.70 -16.68 12.78
C ILE A 35 2.29 -15.24 12.44
N SER A 36 1.29 -14.70 13.15
CA SER A 36 0.80 -13.34 12.92
C SER A 36 1.83 -12.26 13.21
N ASN A 37 2.71 -12.50 14.18
CA ASN A 37 3.81 -11.60 14.52
C ASN A 37 5.02 -11.78 13.58
N LEU A 38 5.31 -13.01 13.14
CA LEU A 38 6.42 -13.32 12.23
C LEU A 38 6.16 -12.82 10.82
N TYR A 39 4.96 -13.04 10.27
CA TYR A 39 4.67 -12.76 8.86
C TYR A 39 5.10 -11.36 8.37
N PRO A 40 4.71 -10.24 9.02
CA PRO A 40 5.13 -8.91 8.56
C PRO A 40 6.65 -8.69 8.66
N LEU A 41 7.33 -9.37 9.59
CA LEU A 41 8.78 -9.31 9.74
C LEU A 41 9.48 -10.14 8.67
N VAL A 42 8.98 -11.32 8.35
CA VAL A 42 9.50 -12.20 7.29
C VAL A 42 9.35 -11.54 5.93
N TYR A 43 8.15 -11.06 5.61
CA TYR A 43 7.89 -10.37 4.35
C TYR A 43 8.81 -9.16 4.16
N PHE A 44 9.02 -8.37 5.21
CA PHE A 44 9.98 -7.26 5.16
C PHE A 44 11.44 -7.73 5.11
N GLY A 45 11.76 -8.81 5.82
CA GLY A 45 13.08 -9.41 5.84
C GLY A 45 13.53 -9.92 4.47
N VAL A 46 12.61 -10.44 3.64
CA VAL A 46 12.88 -10.77 2.23
C VAL A 46 13.34 -9.52 1.46
N ILE A 47 12.64 -8.40 1.62
CA ILE A 47 13.02 -7.12 0.99
C ILE A 47 14.38 -6.66 1.50
N GLN A 48 14.64 -6.76 2.81
CA GLN A 48 15.90 -6.33 3.42
C GLN A 48 17.09 -7.23 3.05
N TYR A 49 16.87 -8.53 2.85
CA TYR A 49 17.88 -9.45 2.35
C TYR A 49 18.31 -9.08 0.93
N THR A 50 17.37 -8.72 0.05
CA THR A 50 17.73 -8.29 -1.31
C THR A 50 18.48 -6.96 -1.33
N LEU A 51 18.19 -6.05 -0.40
CA LEU A 51 18.98 -4.84 -0.18
C LEU A 51 20.41 -5.19 0.28
N TYR A 52 20.53 -6.10 1.25
CA TYR A 52 21.81 -6.59 1.75
C TYR A 52 22.69 -7.17 0.64
N ARG A 53 22.08 -7.90 -0.31
CA ARG A 53 22.78 -8.55 -1.42
C ARG A 53 22.97 -7.65 -2.64
N GLY A 54 22.28 -6.52 -2.73
CA GLY A 54 22.32 -5.64 -3.90
C GLY A 54 21.75 -6.30 -5.17
N ILE A 55 20.69 -7.11 -5.03
CA ILE A 55 20.10 -7.89 -6.14
C ILE A 55 18.63 -7.53 -6.37
N SER A 56 18.12 -7.85 -7.57
CA SER A 56 16.68 -7.83 -7.86
C SER A 56 15.93 -8.83 -6.98
N ILE A 57 14.69 -8.50 -6.61
CA ILE A 57 13.84 -9.42 -5.86
C ILE A 57 13.18 -10.41 -6.80
N ASP A 58 13.56 -11.68 -6.67
CA ASP A 58 13.01 -12.81 -7.41
C ASP A 58 12.40 -13.87 -6.47
N GLU A 59 11.62 -14.81 -7.03
CA GLU A 59 11.06 -15.93 -6.26
C GLU A 59 12.17 -16.71 -5.54
N ILE A 60 12.03 -16.94 -4.24
CA ILE A 60 13.09 -17.51 -3.40
C ILE A 60 13.26 -19.00 -3.74
N PRO A 61 14.40 -19.43 -4.30
CA PRO A 61 14.64 -20.83 -4.60
C PRO A 61 14.68 -21.68 -3.32
N LEU A 62 14.28 -22.96 -3.42
CA LEU A 62 14.37 -23.88 -2.29
C LEU A 62 15.78 -23.99 -1.70
N VAL A 63 16.80 -23.89 -2.56
CA VAL A 63 18.21 -23.97 -2.15
C VAL A 63 18.69 -22.75 -1.36
N GLU A 64 18.06 -21.58 -1.54
CA GLU A 64 18.41 -20.33 -0.84
C GLU A 64 17.52 -20.09 0.39
N THR A 65 16.48 -20.91 0.59
CA THR A 65 15.49 -20.69 1.67
C THR A 65 16.16 -20.60 3.04
N ASN A 66 17.16 -21.42 3.33
CA ASN A 66 17.87 -21.38 4.61
C ASN A 66 18.65 -20.07 4.79
N GLU A 67 19.28 -19.54 3.75
CA GLU A 67 20.01 -18.26 3.83
C GLU A 67 19.07 -17.10 4.18
N TYR A 68 17.87 -17.08 3.57
CA TYR A 68 16.84 -16.10 3.93
C TYR A 68 16.37 -16.28 5.37
N VAL A 69 16.14 -17.51 5.82
CA VAL A 69 15.67 -17.80 7.18
C VAL A 69 16.70 -17.36 8.21
N GLU A 70 17.97 -17.72 8.02
CA GLU A 70 19.09 -17.34 8.89
C GLU A 70 19.19 -15.82 9.00
N TYR A 71 19.22 -15.12 7.86
CA TYR A 71 19.25 -13.65 7.85
C TYR A 71 18.07 -13.03 8.61
N ILE A 72 16.85 -13.54 8.39
CA ILE A 72 15.65 -13.00 9.04
C ILE A 72 15.68 -13.22 10.56
N ILE A 73 16.11 -14.40 11.01
CA ILE A 73 16.21 -14.73 12.44
C ILE A 73 17.26 -13.85 13.11
N GLU A 74 18.45 -13.74 12.53
CA GLU A 74 19.55 -12.91 13.07
C GLU A 74 19.15 -11.43 13.19
N ASN A 75 18.33 -10.93 12.25
CA ASN A 75 17.94 -9.53 12.17
C ASN A 75 16.53 -9.24 12.73
N LEU A 76 15.85 -10.21 13.34
CA LEU A 76 14.45 -10.10 13.76
C LEU A 76 14.19 -8.91 14.69
N ASP A 77 15.14 -8.64 15.59
CA ASP A 77 15.10 -7.53 16.54
C ASP A 77 15.09 -6.16 15.85
N VAL A 78 15.92 -5.99 14.82
CA VAL A 78 16.03 -4.75 14.05
C VAL A 78 14.83 -4.58 13.12
N LEU A 79 14.43 -5.66 12.44
CA LEU A 79 13.20 -5.72 11.63
C LEU A 79 11.99 -5.27 12.45
N TYR A 80 11.84 -5.80 13.67
CA TYR A 80 10.76 -5.43 14.58
C TYR A 80 10.81 -3.96 14.98
N LYS A 81 12.01 -3.44 15.33
CA LYS A 81 12.19 -2.02 15.70
C LYS A 81 11.79 -1.08 14.58
N VAL A 82 12.20 -1.36 13.34
CA VAL A 82 11.90 -0.52 12.17
C VAL A 82 10.41 -0.58 11.85
N LYS A 83 9.82 -1.77 11.75
CA LYS A 83 8.37 -1.92 11.47
C LYS A 83 7.47 -1.32 12.55
N ASN A 84 7.93 -1.27 13.80
CA ASN A 84 7.18 -0.71 14.93
C ASN A 84 7.75 0.62 15.44
N ARG A 85 8.49 1.38 14.62
CA ARG A 85 9.13 2.63 15.06
C ARG A 85 8.13 3.66 15.55
N PHE A 86 7.05 3.85 14.78
CA PHE A 86 6.05 4.89 14.99
C PHE A 86 4.66 4.33 15.39
N VAL A 87 4.53 3.01 15.49
CA VAL A 87 3.31 2.35 15.98
C VAL A 87 3.14 2.64 17.47
N LYS A 88 2.00 3.23 17.85
CA LYS A 88 1.66 3.55 19.26
C LYS A 88 1.42 2.29 20.09
N GLU A 89 0.64 1.35 19.55
CA GLU A 89 0.35 0.05 20.17
C GLU A 89 1.20 -1.05 19.50
N LYS A 90 2.42 -1.25 20.01
CA LYS A 90 3.35 -2.22 19.41
C LYS A 90 2.87 -3.66 19.62
N THR A 91 3.02 -4.49 18.60
CA THR A 91 2.78 -5.94 18.72
C THR A 91 3.76 -6.57 19.70
N LYS A 92 3.43 -7.75 20.24
CA LYS A 92 4.34 -8.44 21.16
C LYS A 92 5.64 -8.80 20.43
N LYS A 93 6.77 -8.33 20.96
CA LYS A 93 8.09 -8.70 20.44
C LYS A 93 8.33 -10.20 20.64
N ILE A 94 8.81 -10.88 19.61
CA ILE A 94 9.18 -12.30 19.66
C ILE A 94 10.52 -12.41 20.40
N ASN A 95 10.61 -13.30 21.38
CA ASN A 95 11.84 -13.54 22.12
C ASN A 95 12.56 -14.78 21.58
N ILE A 96 13.43 -14.57 20.60
CA ILE A 96 14.24 -15.64 19.98
C ILE A 96 15.42 -16.11 20.84
N LYS A 97 15.58 -15.59 22.07
CA LYS A 97 16.61 -16.11 23.00
C LYS A 97 16.23 -17.46 23.62
N ASP A 98 14.98 -17.87 23.45
CA ASP A 98 14.48 -19.18 23.85
C ASP A 98 14.70 -20.15 22.68
N PRO A 99 15.56 -21.18 22.82
CA PRO A 99 15.88 -22.10 21.73
C PRO A 99 14.66 -22.79 21.13
N GLU A 100 13.64 -23.09 21.93
CA GLU A 100 12.40 -23.73 21.43
C GLU A 100 11.60 -22.77 20.54
N ILE A 101 11.56 -21.48 20.91
CA ILE A 101 10.87 -20.45 20.12
C ILE A 101 11.65 -20.15 18.85
N GLU A 102 12.98 -20.16 18.92
CA GLU A 102 13.85 -19.95 17.76
C GLU A 102 13.69 -21.08 16.74
N GLU A 103 13.79 -22.34 17.17
CA GLU A 103 13.58 -23.52 16.32
C GLU A 103 12.17 -23.49 15.70
N LEU A 104 11.14 -23.21 16.49
CA LEU A 104 9.78 -23.08 16.00
C LEU A 104 9.62 -21.94 14.99
N ALA A 105 10.32 -20.82 15.18
CA ALA A 105 10.29 -19.70 14.26
C ALA A 105 10.97 -20.07 12.92
N ILE A 106 12.16 -20.66 12.95
CA ILE A 106 12.88 -21.17 11.75
C ILE A 106 11.96 -22.06 10.92
N ASP A 107 11.31 -22.99 11.60
CA ASP A 107 10.40 -23.97 11.03
C ASP A 107 9.14 -23.35 10.40
N ILE A 108 8.55 -22.35 11.06
CA ILE A 108 7.39 -21.61 10.54
C ILE A 108 7.82 -20.77 9.33
N ILE A 109 8.97 -20.10 9.39
CA ILE A 109 9.45 -19.24 8.30
C ILE A 109 9.73 -20.07 7.06
N SER A 110 10.53 -21.12 7.20
CA SER A 110 10.94 -22.00 6.10
C SER A 110 9.77 -22.83 5.53
N GLY A 111 8.96 -23.43 6.40
CA GLY A 111 7.91 -24.36 5.99
C GLY A 111 6.58 -23.72 5.60
N LEU A 112 6.30 -22.49 6.07
CA LEU A 112 5.01 -21.83 5.85
C LEU A 112 5.15 -20.46 5.19
N LEU A 113 5.92 -19.55 5.78
CA LEU A 113 5.84 -18.13 5.40
C LEU A 113 6.57 -17.80 4.10
N ILE A 114 7.79 -18.32 3.89
CA ILE A 114 8.49 -18.17 2.61
C ILE A 114 7.71 -18.87 1.47
N PRO A 115 7.25 -20.13 1.61
CA PRO A 115 6.41 -20.75 0.59
C PRO A 115 5.12 -19.97 0.30
N PHE A 116 4.49 -19.38 1.32
CA PHE A 116 3.33 -18.51 1.13
C PHE A 116 3.69 -17.26 0.32
N ILE A 117 4.80 -16.58 0.64
CA ILE A 117 5.28 -15.39 -0.10
C ILE A 117 5.54 -15.76 -1.56
N ASN A 118 6.31 -16.82 -1.82
CA ASN A 118 6.58 -17.30 -3.18
C ASN A 118 5.29 -17.54 -3.96
N LYS A 119 4.34 -18.27 -3.38
CA LYS A 119 3.11 -18.64 -4.09
C LYS A 119 2.15 -17.47 -4.31
N TYR A 120 2.04 -16.56 -3.34
CA TYR A 120 0.92 -15.62 -3.28
C TYR A 120 1.31 -14.15 -3.32
N ALA A 121 2.56 -13.79 -3.05
CA ALA A 121 3.05 -12.42 -3.08
C ALA A 121 3.79 -12.08 -4.38
N PHE A 122 4.42 -13.05 -5.06
CA PHE A 122 4.97 -12.82 -6.40
C PHE A 122 3.85 -12.81 -7.44
N LYS A 123 3.80 -11.75 -8.26
CA LYS A 123 2.78 -11.53 -9.28
C LYS A 123 3.42 -11.30 -10.63
N LYS A 124 2.83 -11.91 -11.67
CA LYS A 124 3.17 -11.60 -13.06
C LYS A 124 2.87 -10.13 -13.36
N LEU A 125 3.70 -9.51 -14.20
CA LEU A 125 3.57 -8.07 -14.54
C LEU A 125 2.19 -7.74 -15.12
N GLU A 126 1.64 -8.60 -15.99
CA GLU A 126 0.30 -8.50 -16.58
C GLU A 126 -0.81 -8.24 -15.54
N LYS A 127 -0.73 -8.90 -14.38
CA LYS A 127 -1.76 -8.83 -13.33
C LYS A 127 -1.68 -7.53 -12.53
N VAL A 128 -0.61 -6.75 -12.68
CA VAL A 128 -0.29 -5.64 -11.77
C VAL A 128 -0.05 -4.31 -12.49
N PHE A 129 -0.08 -4.26 -13.82
CA PHE A 129 0.04 -3.00 -14.57
C PHE A 129 -0.97 -1.95 -14.12
N ALA A 130 -2.23 -2.36 -13.95
CA ALA A 130 -3.28 -1.48 -13.47
C ALA A 130 -2.99 -0.92 -12.07
N LEU A 131 -2.05 -1.48 -11.31
CA LEU A 131 -1.65 -1.12 -9.96
C LEU A 131 -0.32 -0.34 -9.89
N ASN A 132 0.28 0.06 -11.01
CA ASN A 132 1.57 0.80 -11.03
C ASN A 132 1.70 1.90 -9.97
N SER A 133 0.73 2.81 -9.88
CA SER A 133 0.73 3.91 -8.91
C SER A 133 0.58 3.46 -7.46
N ALA A 134 -0.04 2.30 -7.23
CA ALA A 134 -0.18 1.69 -5.92
C ALA A 134 1.11 0.96 -5.53
N TYR A 135 1.75 0.31 -6.49
CA TYR A 135 3.01 -0.40 -6.29
C TYR A 135 4.15 0.57 -5.97
N ILE A 136 4.34 1.65 -6.74
CA ILE A 136 5.35 2.68 -6.43
C ILE A 136 5.17 3.22 -5.01
N ARG A 137 3.91 3.48 -4.62
CA ARG A 137 3.55 4.03 -3.31
C ARG A 137 3.85 3.11 -2.15
N GLU A 138 3.54 1.82 -2.28
CA GLU A 138 3.79 0.86 -1.21
C GLU A 138 5.27 0.41 -1.19
N SER A 139 5.92 0.35 -2.35
CA SER A 139 7.38 0.16 -2.44
C SER A 139 8.14 1.28 -1.74
N LEU A 140 7.72 2.53 -1.93
CA LEU A 140 8.30 3.68 -1.22
C LEU A 140 8.32 3.46 0.31
N ILE A 141 7.24 2.92 0.87
CA ILE A 141 7.13 2.61 2.29
C ILE A 141 8.05 1.46 2.68
N ASN A 142 8.08 0.40 1.88
CA ASN A 142 8.91 -0.78 2.18
C ASN A 142 10.41 -0.50 2.05
N TYR A 143 10.82 0.43 1.21
CA TYR A 143 12.21 0.80 1.01
C TYR A 143 12.60 2.04 1.80
N GLU A 144 11.78 2.54 2.74
CA GLU A 144 12.13 3.74 3.51
C GLU A 144 13.46 3.61 4.25
N TYR A 145 13.76 2.42 4.77
CA TYR A 145 14.97 2.12 5.52
C TYR A 145 15.68 0.89 4.99
N ASP A 146 17.00 0.88 5.20
CA ASP A 146 17.88 -0.27 4.98
C ASP A 146 18.51 -0.66 6.31
N ILE A 147 18.06 -1.79 6.87
CA ILE A 147 18.48 -2.28 8.19
C ILE A 147 19.94 -2.72 8.23
N ASN A 148 20.55 -2.92 7.06
CA ASN A 148 21.91 -3.43 6.93
C ASN A 148 22.97 -2.34 7.16
N HIS A 149 22.54 -1.08 7.23
CA HIS A 149 23.44 0.05 7.33
C HIS A 149 22.99 1.04 8.42
N GLU A 150 23.89 1.33 9.35
CA GLU A 150 23.69 2.36 10.38
C GLU A 150 24.37 3.68 9.98
N SER A 151 23.75 4.80 10.38
CA SER A 151 24.36 6.13 10.35
C SER A 151 25.22 6.37 11.58
N ASP A 152 26.04 7.42 11.52
CA ASP A 152 27.00 7.76 12.58
C ASP A 152 26.31 8.05 13.94
N ASP A 153 25.01 8.34 13.95
CA ASP A 153 24.18 8.54 15.14
C ASP A 153 23.49 7.24 15.64
N GLY A 154 23.85 6.08 15.08
CA GLY A 154 23.32 4.76 15.44
C GLY A 154 21.89 4.50 14.97
N LYS A 155 21.36 5.34 14.06
CA LYS A 155 20.05 5.12 13.44
C LYS A 155 20.19 4.31 12.16
N VAL A 156 19.12 3.60 11.80
CA VAL A 156 19.05 2.89 10.52
C VAL A 156 19.02 3.91 9.38
N LYS A 157 19.85 3.70 8.35
CA LYS A 157 19.90 4.57 7.17
C LYS A 157 18.67 4.38 6.30
N THR A 158 18.37 5.43 5.54
CA THR A 158 17.41 5.35 4.43
C THR A 158 17.96 4.41 3.34
N SER A 159 17.10 3.67 2.64
CA SER A 159 17.57 2.80 1.55
C SER A 159 18.14 3.60 0.38
N VAL A 160 19.04 2.98 -0.38
CA VAL A 160 19.48 3.47 -1.69
C VAL A 160 18.29 3.64 -2.65
N LEU A 161 17.26 2.79 -2.57
CA LEU A 161 16.11 2.85 -3.49
C LEU A 161 15.08 3.93 -3.14
N TYR A 162 15.07 4.40 -1.88
CA TYR A 162 14.02 5.28 -1.37
C TYR A 162 13.89 6.60 -2.13
N PRO A 163 14.96 7.39 -2.37
CA PRO A 163 14.77 8.70 -2.97
C PRO A 163 14.33 8.59 -4.44
N PHE A 164 14.71 7.50 -5.13
CA PHE A 164 14.23 7.22 -6.49
C PHE A 164 12.73 6.93 -6.49
N LEU A 165 12.26 5.99 -5.65
CA LEU A 165 10.83 5.69 -5.50
C LEU A 165 10.02 6.92 -5.05
N PHE A 166 10.60 7.76 -4.20
CA PHE A 166 10.00 9.01 -3.75
C PHE A 166 9.82 9.97 -4.92
N THR A 167 10.84 10.11 -5.77
CA THR A 167 10.81 10.91 -7.00
C THR A 167 9.69 10.44 -7.92
N LEU A 168 9.60 9.13 -8.19
CA LEU A 168 8.57 8.54 -9.04
C LEU A 168 7.15 8.86 -8.54
N ASN A 169 6.92 8.73 -7.22
CA ASN A 169 5.64 9.05 -6.60
C ASN A 169 5.33 10.56 -6.63
N LEU A 170 6.33 11.41 -6.36
CA LEU A 170 6.18 12.86 -6.29
C LEU A 170 5.78 13.46 -7.64
N VAL A 171 6.40 13.00 -8.73
CA VAL A 171 6.08 13.46 -10.09
C VAL A 171 4.93 12.70 -10.73
N LYS A 172 4.50 11.59 -10.11
CA LYS A 172 3.47 10.68 -10.62
C LYS A 172 3.82 10.22 -12.04
N VAL A 173 4.99 9.61 -12.19
CA VAL A 173 5.55 9.20 -13.49
C VAL A 173 4.60 8.33 -14.33
N PHE A 174 3.74 7.55 -13.67
CA PHE A 174 2.70 6.71 -14.28
C PHE A 174 1.60 7.49 -15.02
N ASP A 175 1.52 8.80 -14.84
CA ASP A 175 0.67 9.68 -15.63
C ASP A 175 1.59 10.56 -16.48
N LYS A 176 1.65 10.34 -17.80
CA LYS A 176 2.44 11.20 -18.69
C LYS A 176 1.78 12.56 -18.91
N ASN A 177 0.45 12.64 -18.77
CA ASN A 177 -0.29 13.88 -18.98
C ASN A 177 0.00 14.85 -17.84
N GLY A 178 0.64 15.98 -18.15
CA GLY A 178 1.06 16.97 -17.16
C GLY A 178 2.28 16.54 -16.33
N LEU A 179 3.09 15.56 -16.79
CA LEU A 179 4.34 15.16 -16.14
C LEU A 179 5.28 16.37 -16.00
N TYR A 180 5.53 17.08 -17.10
CA TYR A 180 6.28 18.33 -17.13
C TYR A 180 5.80 19.34 -16.08
N ASP A 181 4.50 19.63 -16.03
CA ASP A 181 3.95 20.62 -15.09
C ASP A 181 4.14 20.20 -13.62
N ARG A 182 4.05 18.91 -13.33
CA ARG A 182 4.31 18.37 -11.99
C ARG A 182 5.78 18.53 -11.62
N VAL A 183 6.71 18.25 -12.55
CA VAL A 183 8.14 18.48 -12.33
C VAL A 183 8.39 19.98 -12.11
N LEU A 184 7.95 20.84 -13.01
CA LEU A 184 8.14 22.28 -12.91
C LEU A 184 7.59 22.86 -11.58
N ARG A 185 6.41 22.40 -11.15
CA ARG A 185 5.80 22.85 -9.90
C ARG A 185 6.57 22.42 -8.65
N ASN A 186 7.04 21.16 -8.62
CA ASN A 186 7.69 20.60 -7.44
C ASN A 186 9.17 21.01 -7.33
N TYR A 187 9.84 21.24 -8.47
CA TYR A 187 11.28 21.52 -8.55
C TYR A 187 11.54 22.97 -8.96
N GLN A 188 11.20 23.92 -8.09
CA GLN A 188 11.46 25.34 -8.33
C GLN A 188 12.93 25.67 -8.04
N LYS A 189 13.65 26.14 -9.07
CA LYS A 189 15.09 26.47 -9.03
C LYS A 189 15.49 27.26 -7.77
N ASP A 190 14.87 28.40 -7.53
CA ASP A 190 15.21 29.27 -6.39
C ASP A 190 15.05 28.57 -5.03
N LYS A 191 14.02 27.72 -4.89
CA LYS A 191 13.79 26.94 -3.66
C LYS A 191 14.85 25.86 -3.49
N LEU A 192 15.26 25.21 -4.58
CA LEU A 192 16.28 24.17 -4.56
C LEU A 192 17.66 24.72 -4.21
N ILE A 193 18.05 25.85 -4.83
CA ILE A 193 19.32 26.53 -4.50
C ILE A 193 19.33 26.95 -3.03
N LYS A 194 18.25 27.59 -2.57
CA LYS A 194 18.13 27.97 -1.16
C LYS A 194 18.20 26.77 -0.22
N LYS A 195 17.54 25.65 -0.55
CA LYS A 195 17.64 24.41 0.24
C LYS A 195 19.05 23.82 0.22
N TYR A 196 19.73 23.85 -0.92
CA TYR A 196 21.12 23.37 -1.00
C TYR A 196 22.05 24.15 -0.07
N GLU A 197 21.88 25.48 0.00
CA GLU A 197 22.72 26.40 0.76
C GLU A 197 22.35 26.52 2.25
N SER A 198 21.17 26.03 2.67
CA SER A 198 20.68 26.14 4.05
C SER A 198 20.38 24.77 4.67
N GLY A 199 20.11 24.72 5.98
CA GLY A 199 19.84 23.46 6.68
C GLY A 199 21.12 22.76 7.14
N ARG A 200 21.12 21.43 7.16
CA ARG A 200 22.32 20.65 7.56
C ARG A 200 23.49 20.88 6.58
N GLU A 201 24.72 20.64 7.01
CA GLU A 201 25.85 20.64 6.09
C GLU A 201 25.86 19.36 5.23
N TRP A 202 26.34 19.49 3.99
CA TRP A 202 26.61 18.35 3.11
C TRP A 202 27.98 17.77 3.45
N ARG A 203 28.06 16.44 3.51
CA ARG A 203 29.33 15.71 3.63
C ARG A 203 30.08 15.82 2.30
N GLU A 204 31.40 15.67 2.35
CA GLU A 204 32.28 15.79 1.16
C GLU A 204 31.81 14.94 -0.03
N LYS A 205 31.49 13.67 0.21
CA LYS A 205 30.96 12.77 -0.83
C LYS A 205 29.58 13.21 -1.37
N GLU A 206 28.75 13.84 -0.55
CA GLU A 206 27.45 14.38 -0.99
C GLU A 206 27.65 15.61 -1.87
N VAL A 207 28.65 16.45 -1.55
CA VAL A 207 29.01 17.62 -2.36
C VAL A 207 29.52 17.18 -3.73
N GLU A 208 30.43 16.22 -3.78
CA GLU A 208 30.94 15.64 -5.02
C GLU A 208 29.81 15.05 -5.86
N TYR A 209 28.94 14.24 -5.24
CA TYR A 209 27.81 13.61 -5.90
C TYR A 209 26.78 14.60 -6.49
N LEU A 210 26.52 15.70 -5.78
CA LEU A 210 25.53 16.72 -6.15
C LEU A 210 26.11 17.84 -7.01
N GLN A 211 27.42 17.85 -7.28
CA GLN A 211 28.08 18.94 -7.99
C GLN A 211 27.45 19.20 -9.36
N GLU A 212 27.32 18.16 -10.18
CA GLU A 212 26.69 18.25 -11.51
C GLU A 212 25.24 18.76 -11.43
N SER A 213 24.49 18.31 -10.41
CA SER A 213 23.11 18.75 -10.20
C SER A 213 23.04 20.22 -9.80
N LEU A 214 24.01 20.72 -9.04
CA LEU A 214 24.08 22.13 -8.66
C LEU A 214 24.50 23.01 -9.84
N GLU A 215 25.44 22.55 -10.67
CA GLU A 215 25.84 23.23 -11.92
C GLU A 215 24.65 23.33 -12.87
N LEU A 216 23.94 22.22 -13.09
CA LEU A 216 22.68 22.17 -13.85
C LEU A 216 21.66 23.18 -13.33
N LEU A 217 21.44 23.26 -12.01
CA LEU A 217 20.49 24.19 -11.42
C LEU A 217 20.91 25.66 -11.61
N LYS A 218 22.22 25.96 -11.65
CA LYS A 218 22.72 27.33 -11.83
C LYS A 218 22.60 27.80 -13.27
N ASN A 219 22.71 26.93 -14.26
CA ASN A 219 22.58 27.26 -15.68
C ASN A 219 21.10 27.22 -16.14
N ASP A 220 20.51 28.37 -16.49
CA ASP A 220 19.11 28.48 -16.91
C ASP A 220 18.78 27.70 -18.18
N GLU A 221 19.71 27.64 -19.14
CA GLU A 221 19.52 26.95 -20.41
C GLU A 221 19.53 25.44 -20.20
N GLU A 222 20.55 24.92 -19.50
CA GLU A 222 20.65 23.50 -19.18
C GLU A 222 19.49 23.03 -18.29
N TRP A 223 19.09 23.83 -17.30
CA TRP A 223 17.92 23.55 -16.48
C TRP A 223 16.64 23.43 -17.31
N SER A 224 16.42 24.38 -18.23
CA SER A 224 15.27 24.35 -19.12
C SER A 224 15.31 23.15 -20.08
N MET A 225 16.49 22.81 -20.61
CA MET A 225 16.68 21.63 -21.45
C MET A 225 16.42 20.34 -20.67
N PHE A 226 16.93 20.22 -19.45
CA PHE A 226 16.67 19.07 -18.58
C PHE A 226 15.18 18.92 -18.29
N LEU A 227 14.50 19.99 -17.88
CA LEU A 227 13.05 19.97 -17.64
C LEU A 227 12.27 19.54 -18.88
N SER A 228 12.71 19.94 -20.08
CA SER A 228 12.03 19.58 -21.32
C SER A 228 11.98 18.06 -21.58
N ASN A 229 12.90 17.28 -20.99
CA ASN A 229 12.88 15.81 -21.07
C ASN A 229 11.59 15.20 -20.52
N PHE A 230 10.91 15.90 -19.61
CA PHE A 230 9.64 15.47 -19.02
C PHE A 230 8.41 15.94 -19.81
N SER A 231 8.60 16.61 -20.96
CA SER A 231 7.51 16.90 -21.89
C SER A 231 6.99 15.61 -22.52
N ILE A 232 5.66 15.53 -22.74
CA ILE A 232 5.02 14.34 -23.32
C ILE A 232 5.71 13.91 -24.62
N SER A 233 6.00 14.88 -25.50
CA SER A 233 6.65 14.62 -26.79
C SER A 233 8.04 14.01 -26.69
N LYS A 234 8.83 14.35 -25.65
CA LYS A 234 10.14 13.71 -25.45
C LYS A 234 9.99 12.38 -24.71
N TRP A 235 9.17 12.36 -23.67
CA TRP A 235 8.95 11.20 -22.82
C TRP A 235 8.48 9.97 -23.60
N GLU A 236 7.58 10.17 -24.57
CA GLU A 236 7.07 9.10 -25.45
C GLU A 236 8.09 8.57 -26.46
N ASN A 237 9.16 9.32 -26.72
CA ASN A 237 10.25 8.91 -27.60
C ASN A 237 11.39 8.23 -26.86
N PHE A 238 11.48 8.43 -25.54
CA PHE A 238 12.49 7.78 -24.72
C PHE A 238 12.19 6.29 -24.51
N ASP A 239 13.23 5.48 -24.57
CA ASP A 239 13.24 4.11 -24.06
C ASP A 239 13.32 4.07 -22.52
N ILE A 240 13.30 2.87 -21.95
CA ILE A 240 13.31 2.69 -20.48
C ILE A 240 14.60 3.19 -19.83
N GLU A 241 15.75 3.06 -20.51
CA GLU A 241 17.04 3.53 -19.99
C GLU A 241 17.12 5.05 -20.02
N GLU A 242 16.67 5.69 -21.10
CA GLU A 242 16.61 7.14 -21.24
C GLU A 242 15.67 7.75 -20.21
N ARG A 243 14.49 7.16 -20.01
CA ARG A 243 13.55 7.57 -18.95
C ARG A 243 14.17 7.39 -17.57
N PHE A 244 14.81 6.24 -17.31
CA PHE A 244 15.50 5.99 -16.05
C PHE A 244 16.60 7.03 -15.80
N LYS A 245 17.47 7.30 -16.77
CA LYS A 245 18.54 8.30 -16.66
C LYS A 245 17.98 9.68 -16.33
N ALA A 246 16.90 10.10 -16.99
CA ALA A 246 16.24 11.37 -16.69
C ALA A 246 15.65 11.42 -15.26
N LEU A 247 14.98 10.35 -14.82
CA LEU A 247 14.41 10.24 -13.48
C LEU A 247 15.47 10.14 -12.39
N PHE A 248 16.58 9.45 -12.66
CA PHE A 248 17.70 9.32 -11.73
C PHE A 248 18.39 10.67 -11.52
N GLN A 249 18.59 11.46 -12.59
CA GLN A 249 19.07 12.83 -12.44
C GLN A 249 18.09 13.71 -11.65
N LEU A 250 16.78 13.56 -11.89
CA LEU A 250 15.77 14.25 -11.06
C LEU A 250 15.79 13.80 -9.60
N THR A 251 16.18 12.54 -9.36
CA THR A 251 16.32 11.99 -8.02
C THR A 251 17.44 12.66 -7.24
N LYS A 252 18.58 12.98 -7.88
CA LYS A 252 19.64 13.80 -7.26
C LYS A 252 19.10 15.15 -6.76
N ILE A 253 18.26 15.79 -7.55
CA ILE A 253 17.61 17.06 -7.19
C ILE A 253 16.57 16.86 -6.08
N THR A 254 15.88 15.73 -6.07
CA THR A 254 14.93 15.35 -5.01
C THR A 254 15.63 15.20 -3.66
N THR A 255 16.86 14.66 -3.65
CA THR A 255 17.69 14.62 -2.45
C THR A 255 17.96 16.01 -1.87
N ILE A 256 18.16 17.04 -2.71
CA ILE A 256 18.25 18.44 -2.26
C ILE A 256 16.93 18.91 -1.65
N LEU A 257 15.80 18.56 -2.25
CA LEU A 257 14.46 18.87 -1.71
C LEU A 257 14.26 18.24 -0.32
N MET A 258 14.78 17.03 -0.11
CA MET A 258 14.66 16.24 1.13
C MET A 258 15.77 16.49 2.14
N LYS A 259 16.70 17.43 1.89
CA LYS A 259 17.92 17.66 2.67
C LYS A 259 17.73 17.62 4.20
N ASP A 260 16.69 18.27 4.69
CA ASP A 260 16.40 18.40 6.12
C ASP A 260 15.73 17.15 6.72
N GLU A 261 15.18 16.29 5.88
CA GLU A 261 14.43 15.09 6.25
C GLU A 261 15.28 13.81 6.20
N ILE A 262 16.40 13.84 5.47
CA ILE A 262 17.35 12.72 5.37
C ILE A 262 18.64 13.05 6.11
N THR A 263 19.17 12.06 6.85
CA THR A 263 20.43 12.21 7.59
C THR A 263 21.65 12.21 6.68
N ALA A 264 21.58 11.47 5.56
CA ALA A 264 22.61 11.41 4.53
C ALA A 264 21.99 10.99 3.18
N VAL A 265 22.64 11.35 2.08
CA VAL A 265 22.36 10.81 0.74
C VAL A 265 22.85 9.36 0.68
N THR A 266 21.96 8.45 0.30
CA THR A 266 22.22 7.00 0.29
C THR A 266 22.59 6.49 -1.10
N MET A 267 22.13 7.14 -2.17
CA MET A 267 22.60 6.93 -3.54
C MET A 267 23.79 7.84 -3.82
N LEU A 268 25.01 7.33 -3.71
CA LEU A 268 26.24 8.08 -4.05
C LEU A 268 26.91 7.56 -5.34
N SER A 269 26.30 6.58 -6.02
CA SER A 269 26.78 5.97 -7.26
C SER A 269 26.07 6.54 -8.51
N ASP A 270 26.48 6.11 -9.69
CA ASP A 270 25.93 6.52 -10.99
C ASP A 270 24.49 6.04 -11.27
N GLY A 271 23.92 5.26 -10.36
CA GLY A 271 22.55 4.74 -10.44
C GLY A 271 22.43 3.34 -11.02
N SER A 272 23.54 2.71 -11.44
CA SER A 272 23.57 1.33 -11.92
C SER A 272 22.96 0.34 -10.91
N GLU A 273 23.36 0.45 -9.65
CA GLU A 273 22.82 -0.37 -8.55
C GLU A 273 21.29 -0.22 -8.42
N VAL A 274 20.77 1.01 -8.51
CA VAL A 274 19.33 1.28 -8.43
C VAL A 274 18.58 0.70 -9.62
N TYR A 275 19.18 0.80 -10.81
CA TYR A 275 18.65 0.20 -12.03
C TYR A 275 18.56 -1.32 -11.89
N ASP A 276 19.65 -1.97 -11.50
CA ASP A 276 19.76 -3.43 -11.41
C ASP A 276 18.81 -4.02 -10.36
N MET A 277 18.69 -3.37 -9.20
CA MET A 277 17.78 -3.81 -8.14
C MET A 277 16.30 -3.63 -8.49
N LEU A 278 15.98 -2.65 -9.33
CA LEU A 278 14.61 -2.37 -9.76
C LEU A 278 14.26 -2.88 -11.16
N LYS A 279 15.20 -3.52 -11.87
CA LYS A 279 15.08 -3.85 -13.31
C LYS A 279 13.72 -4.45 -13.70
N ASP A 280 13.23 -5.41 -12.91
CA ASP A 280 11.97 -6.11 -13.18
C ASP A 280 10.73 -5.26 -12.85
N TYR A 281 10.89 -4.28 -11.96
CA TYR A 281 9.87 -3.29 -11.62
C TYR A 281 9.87 -2.07 -12.56
N LEU A 282 10.98 -1.78 -13.26
CA LEU A 282 11.10 -0.56 -14.05
C LEU A 282 9.99 -0.48 -15.10
N THR A 283 9.60 -1.61 -15.70
CA THR A 283 8.50 -1.63 -16.67
C THR A 283 7.20 -1.17 -16.01
N ILE A 284 6.80 -1.73 -14.86
CA ILE A 284 5.57 -1.26 -14.20
C ILE A 284 5.67 0.16 -13.65
N TYR A 285 6.87 0.64 -13.33
CA TYR A 285 7.06 1.95 -12.71
C TYR A 285 7.17 3.09 -13.71
N ILE A 286 7.85 2.88 -14.83
CA ILE A 286 8.27 3.90 -15.78
C ILE A 286 7.59 3.71 -17.14
N ASP A 287 7.17 2.49 -17.48
CA ASP A 287 6.73 2.14 -18.83
C ASP A 287 5.38 1.40 -18.88
N TYR A 288 4.32 2.15 -19.12
CA TYR A 288 2.99 1.57 -19.35
C TYR A 288 2.71 1.26 -20.83
N ASP A 289 3.48 1.82 -21.76
CA ASP A 289 3.00 1.97 -23.14
C ASP A 289 3.64 1.01 -24.15
N ARG A 290 4.77 0.33 -23.84
CA ARG A 290 5.52 -0.46 -24.84
C ARG A 290 6.29 -1.65 -24.23
N TYR A 291 5.93 -2.89 -24.60
CA TYR A 291 6.89 -4.00 -24.54
C TYR A 291 7.60 -4.11 -25.89
N VAL A 292 8.89 -4.44 -25.88
CA VAL A 292 9.67 -4.67 -27.09
C VAL A 292 10.24 -6.08 -27.01
N ASP A 293 10.04 -6.90 -28.04
CA ASP A 293 10.62 -8.25 -28.10
C ASP A 293 12.16 -8.21 -28.29
N ASP A 294 12.82 -9.36 -28.15
CA ASP A 294 14.28 -9.52 -28.39
C ASP A 294 14.75 -9.12 -29.81
N LYS A 295 13.81 -8.81 -30.71
CA LYS A 295 14.04 -8.41 -32.09
C LYS A 295 13.70 -6.94 -32.34
N GLY A 296 13.35 -6.16 -31.31
CA GLY A 296 13.05 -4.74 -31.42
C GLY A 296 11.62 -4.41 -31.87
N ASN A 297 10.69 -5.38 -31.90
CA ASN A 297 9.31 -5.15 -32.31
C ASN A 297 8.44 -4.76 -31.11
N LEU A 298 7.58 -3.75 -31.30
CA LEU A 298 6.57 -3.35 -30.34
C LEU A 298 5.54 -4.47 -30.13
N LEU A 299 5.57 -5.10 -28.96
CA LEU A 299 4.55 -6.01 -28.47
C LEU A 299 3.42 -5.16 -27.87
N ASN A 300 2.28 -5.15 -28.54
CA ASN A 300 1.05 -4.51 -28.05
C ASN A 300 0.26 -5.39 -27.06
N ASN A 301 0.82 -6.50 -26.57
CA ASN A 301 0.07 -7.46 -25.78
C ASN A 301 0.57 -7.50 -24.34
N GLU A 302 -0.36 -7.23 -23.43
CA GLU A 302 -0.34 -7.50 -22.00
C GLU A 302 -0.23 -9.01 -21.67
N GLU A 303 0.04 -9.88 -22.65
CA GLU A 303 -0.07 -11.34 -22.54
C GLU A 303 1.32 -11.98 -22.71
N ASP A 304 1.75 -12.75 -21.71
CA ASP A 304 2.96 -13.60 -21.65
C ASP A 304 4.30 -12.98 -21.18
N THR A 305 4.27 -12.02 -20.24
CA THR A 305 5.48 -11.79 -19.43
C THR A 305 5.56 -12.84 -18.31
N GLU A 306 6.50 -13.77 -18.39
CA GLU A 306 6.80 -14.72 -17.30
C GLU A 306 7.52 -14.07 -16.11
N ILE A 307 7.96 -12.80 -16.26
CA ILE A 307 8.56 -12.03 -15.17
C ILE A 307 7.52 -11.87 -14.06
N LYS A 308 7.92 -12.27 -12.85
CA LYS A 308 7.16 -12.04 -11.63
C LYS A 308 7.94 -11.10 -10.72
N ILE A 309 7.22 -10.18 -10.11
CA ILE A 309 7.76 -9.27 -9.10
C ILE A 309 7.09 -9.53 -7.77
N LEU A 310 7.81 -9.30 -6.68
CA LEU A 310 7.20 -9.27 -5.36
C LEU A 310 6.23 -8.09 -5.29
N SER A 311 4.93 -8.37 -5.13
CA SER A 311 3.95 -7.34 -4.78
C SER A 311 4.45 -6.59 -3.54
N PRO A 312 4.51 -5.24 -3.51
CA PRO A 312 4.89 -4.48 -2.33
C PRO A 312 3.79 -4.45 -1.26
N PHE A 313 2.59 -4.90 -1.59
CA PHE A 313 1.61 -5.26 -0.58
C PHE A 313 1.98 -6.62 0.00
N SER A 314 1.82 -6.78 1.32
CA SER A 314 2.14 -8.04 1.99
C SER A 314 1.30 -9.22 1.47
N GLN A 315 0.14 -8.97 0.87
CA GLN A 315 -0.78 -10.01 0.39
C GLN A 315 -1.26 -10.96 1.51
N ARG A 316 -1.22 -10.48 2.77
CA ARG A 316 -1.64 -11.22 3.96
C ARG A 316 -3.14 -11.51 3.94
N ASN A 317 -3.93 -10.44 3.97
CA ASN A 317 -5.36 -10.54 4.24
C ASN A 317 -6.21 -10.20 3.02
N VAL A 318 -5.69 -9.37 2.11
CA VAL A 318 -6.33 -9.02 0.84
C VAL A 318 -5.50 -9.62 -0.29
N ASN A 319 -5.95 -10.77 -0.80
CA ASN A 319 -5.28 -11.49 -1.88
C ASN A 319 -6.31 -12.17 -2.79
N LEU A 320 -6.40 -11.73 -4.04
CA LEU A 320 -7.41 -12.21 -4.97
C LEU A 320 -7.28 -13.70 -5.28
N ASP A 321 -6.06 -14.22 -5.44
CA ASP A 321 -5.84 -15.63 -5.78
C ASP A 321 -6.32 -16.55 -4.63
N ILE A 322 -6.05 -16.16 -3.39
CA ILE A 322 -6.52 -16.90 -2.21
C ILE A 322 -8.04 -16.75 -2.04
N LEU A 323 -8.59 -15.55 -2.28
CA LEU A 323 -10.01 -15.27 -2.16
C LEU A 323 -10.84 -16.08 -3.17
N LEU A 324 -10.40 -16.15 -4.43
CA LEU A 324 -11.08 -16.95 -5.45
C LEU A 324 -11.06 -18.44 -5.08
N ALA A 325 -9.91 -18.96 -4.64
CA ALA A 325 -9.80 -20.35 -4.18
C ALA A 325 -10.65 -20.63 -2.93
N TYR A 326 -10.82 -19.62 -2.06
CA TYR A 326 -11.71 -19.71 -0.90
C TYR A 326 -13.17 -19.83 -1.34
N ILE A 327 -13.64 -18.91 -2.19
CA ILE A 327 -15.01 -18.89 -2.70
C ILE A 327 -15.34 -20.20 -3.41
N GLU A 328 -14.44 -20.68 -4.28
CA GLU A 328 -14.61 -21.95 -4.99
C GLU A 328 -14.76 -23.13 -4.03
N SER A 329 -13.96 -23.18 -2.95
CA SER A 329 -14.04 -24.27 -1.96
C SER A 329 -15.36 -24.35 -1.20
N LYS A 330 -16.12 -23.25 -1.15
CA LYS A 330 -17.43 -23.18 -0.48
C LYS A 330 -18.58 -23.56 -1.42
N GLY A 331 -18.35 -23.55 -2.73
CA GLY A 331 -19.36 -23.89 -3.73
C GLY A 331 -20.65 -23.09 -3.55
N ASP A 332 -21.80 -23.76 -3.66
CA ASP A 332 -23.12 -23.13 -3.60
C ASP A 332 -23.51 -22.54 -2.23
N LEU A 333 -22.75 -22.84 -1.17
CA LEU A 333 -22.98 -22.23 0.15
C LEU A 333 -22.60 -20.74 0.15
N HIS A 334 -21.63 -20.34 -0.66
CA HIS A 334 -21.17 -18.96 -0.73
C HIS A 334 -22.02 -18.12 -1.68
N VAL A 335 -22.16 -16.83 -1.40
CA VAL A 335 -22.80 -15.88 -2.30
C VAL A 335 -22.11 -15.87 -3.67
N LYS A 336 -22.87 -15.82 -4.76
CA LYS A 336 -22.30 -15.79 -6.11
C LYS A 336 -21.58 -14.46 -6.36
N CYS A 337 -20.36 -14.55 -6.88
CA CYS A 337 -19.50 -13.42 -7.18
C CYS A 337 -18.99 -13.50 -8.62
N ASP A 338 -18.91 -12.35 -9.30
CA ASP A 338 -18.17 -12.21 -10.55
C ASP A 338 -16.68 -11.98 -10.23
N PRO A 339 -15.76 -12.85 -10.70
CA PRO A 339 -14.32 -12.68 -10.50
C PRO A 339 -13.79 -11.32 -10.97
N LYS A 340 -14.33 -10.74 -12.06
CA LYS A 340 -13.89 -9.43 -12.57
C LYS A 340 -14.28 -8.31 -11.61
N LYS A 341 -15.47 -8.37 -11.02
CA LYS A 341 -15.90 -7.39 -10.01
C LYS A 341 -15.09 -7.51 -8.71
N LEU A 342 -14.74 -8.73 -8.29
CA LEU A 342 -13.83 -8.96 -7.16
C LEU A 342 -12.44 -8.35 -7.41
N GLU A 343 -11.88 -8.57 -8.59
CA GLU A 343 -10.62 -7.98 -9.00
C GLU A 343 -10.68 -6.44 -8.98
N LEU A 344 -11.75 -5.86 -9.55
CA LEU A 344 -11.95 -4.42 -9.56
C LEU A 344 -12.00 -3.83 -8.14
N VAL A 345 -12.78 -4.43 -7.22
CA VAL A 345 -12.87 -3.96 -5.83
C VAL A 345 -11.54 -4.08 -5.10
N THR A 346 -10.83 -5.20 -5.29
CA THR A 346 -9.50 -5.42 -4.73
C THR A 346 -8.51 -4.36 -5.24
N ASN A 347 -8.51 -4.08 -6.54
CA ASN A 347 -7.63 -3.09 -7.15
C ASN A 347 -7.97 -1.66 -6.71
N ILE A 348 -9.26 -1.32 -6.56
CA ILE A 348 -9.69 -0.04 -5.99
C ILE A 348 -9.15 0.10 -4.57
N TYR A 349 -9.32 -0.93 -3.74
CA TYR A 349 -8.80 -0.94 -2.38
C TYR A 349 -7.30 -0.71 -2.32
N LEU A 350 -6.49 -1.50 -3.03
CA LEU A 350 -5.02 -1.36 -3.01
C LEU A 350 -4.57 0.04 -3.44
N LYS A 351 -5.22 0.62 -4.46
CA LYS A 351 -4.94 2.00 -4.91
C LYS A 351 -5.35 3.06 -3.89
N VAL A 352 -6.43 2.84 -3.15
CA VAL A 352 -6.92 3.76 -2.11
C VAL A 352 -6.06 3.67 -0.87
N PHE A 353 -5.79 2.45 -0.40
CA PHE A 353 -4.97 2.16 0.75
C PHE A 353 -3.58 2.77 0.63
N SER A 354 -2.85 2.44 -0.45
CA SER A 354 -1.52 3.01 -0.75
C SER A 354 -1.55 4.53 -0.89
N LYS A 355 -2.60 5.11 -1.53
CA LYS A 355 -2.72 6.57 -1.68
C LYS A 355 -2.80 7.27 -0.32
N VAL A 356 -3.64 6.79 0.59
CA VAL A 356 -3.80 7.40 1.91
C VAL A 356 -2.53 7.23 2.73
N ARG A 357 -1.97 6.02 2.73
CA ARG A 357 -0.70 5.69 3.40
C ARG A 357 0.43 6.63 2.98
N THR A 358 0.68 6.73 1.68
CA THR A 358 1.74 7.62 1.18
C THR A 358 1.45 9.09 1.43
N LEU A 359 0.19 9.54 1.41
CA LEU A 359 -0.16 10.93 1.77
C LEU A 359 0.21 11.22 3.24
N LEU A 360 -0.10 10.30 4.15
CA LEU A 360 0.21 10.44 5.58
C LEU A 360 1.72 10.43 5.83
N LEU A 361 2.46 9.53 5.17
CA LEU A 361 3.93 9.47 5.23
C LEU A 361 4.58 10.72 4.64
N THR A 362 4.16 11.13 3.44
CA THR A 362 4.73 12.31 2.75
C THR A 362 4.44 13.59 3.54
N HIS A 363 3.29 13.69 4.22
CA HIS A 363 2.98 14.83 5.06
C HIS A 363 3.86 14.88 6.33
N GLU A 364 4.41 13.75 6.78
CA GLU A 364 5.39 13.74 7.87
C GLU A 364 6.66 14.50 7.49
N TYR A 365 7.18 14.22 6.29
CA TYR A 365 8.45 14.75 5.82
C TYR A 365 8.33 16.07 5.05
N LEU A 366 7.32 16.21 4.19
CA LEU A 366 7.14 17.37 3.30
C LEU A 366 5.68 17.87 3.37
N PRO A 367 5.22 18.40 4.52
CA PRO A 367 3.84 18.86 4.70
C PRO A 367 3.41 19.85 3.61
N GLN A 368 4.29 20.76 3.18
CA GLN A 368 3.98 21.74 2.12
C GLN A 368 3.56 21.10 0.78
N VAL A 369 4.09 19.91 0.45
CA VAL A 369 3.74 19.21 -0.79
C VAL A 369 2.33 18.64 -0.70
N VAL A 370 1.97 18.14 0.47
CA VAL A 370 0.67 17.49 0.72
C VAL A 370 -0.43 18.54 0.99
N ASP A 371 -0.12 19.61 1.72
CA ASP A 371 -1.04 20.71 2.02
C ASP A 371 -1.68 21.29 0.76
N PHE A 372 -0.89 21.50 -0.30
CA PHE A 372 -1.39 21.97 -1.59
C PHE A 372 -2.39 20.98 -2.23
N GLN A 373 -2.12 19.67 -2.12
CA GLN A 373 -3.01 18.65 -2.66
C GLN A 373 -4.33 18.57 -1.87
N ILE A 374 -4.23 18.69 -0.54
CA ILE A 374 -5.40 18.70 0.35
C ILE A 374 -6.23 19.95 0.10
N ALA A 375 -5.62 21.13 -0.06
CA ALA A 375 -6.35 22.39 -0.30
C ALA A 375 -7.30 22.29 -1.50
N ILE A 376 -6.85 21.68 -2.61
CA ILE A 376 -7.66 21.48 -3.82
C ILE A 376 -8.85 20.53 -3.56
N GLN A 377 -8.67 19.55 -2.68
CA GLN A 377 -9.64 18.48 -2.40
C GLN A 377 -10.09 18.48 -0.93
N LYS A 378 -10.18 19.67 -0.31
CA LYS A 378 -10.39 19.82 1.13
C LYS A 378 -11.62 19.07 1.62
N LYS A 379 -12.74 19.20 0.90
CA LYS A 379 -13.99 18.49 1.21
C LYS A 379 -13.80 16.97 1.28
N VAL A 380 -12.97 16.41 0.41
CA VAL A 380 -12.72 14.96 0.40
C VAL A 380 -11.88 14.54 1.60
N TYR A 381 -10.73 15.18 1.81
CA TYR A 381 -9.78 14.72 2.84
C TYR A 381 -10.13 15.15 4.26
N CYS A 382 -10.81 16.30 4.42
CA CYS A 382 -11.19 16.82 5.73
C CYS A 382 -12.61 16.43 6.12
N ASP A 383 -13.59 16.63 5.25
CA ASP A 383 -14.99 16.50 5.64
C ASP A 383 -15.51 15.06 5.41
N LEU A 384 -15.24 14.49 4.24
CA LEU A 384 -15.80 13.18 3.84
C LEU A 384 -14.99 11.99 4.34
N LEU A 385 -13.66 12.10 4.42
CA LEU A 385 -12.80 11.00 4.86
C LEU A 385 -12.17 11.24 6.23
N ASN A 386 -12.25 12.47 6.74
CA ASN A 386 -11.80 12.82 8.09
C ASN A 386 -10.32 12.44 8.37
N ILE A 387 -9.47 12.52 7.35
CA ILE A 387 -8.04 12.15 7.43
C ILE A 387 -7.22 13.33 7.96
N PHE A 388 -7.61 14.54 7.60
CA PHE A 388 -6.93 15.78 7.95
C PHE A 388 -7.90 16.80 8.54
N GLU A 389 -7.37 17.72 9.35
CA GLU A 389 -8.08 18.91 9.80
C GLU A 389 -7.30 20.16 9.40
N GLU A 390 -8.01 21.20 8.98
CA GLU A 390 -7.39 22.48 8.68
C GLU A 390 -7.13 23.24 9.98
N VAL A 391 -5.85 23.54 10.26
CA VAL A 391 -5.45 24.29 11.47
C VAL A 391 -5.24 25.77 11.19
N LYS A 392 -4.88 26.11 9.96
CA LYS A 392 -4.77 27.48 9.41
C LYS A 392 -5.10 27.40 7.92
N GLU A 393 -5.38 28.54 7.29
CA GLU A 393 -5.65 28.60 5.86
C GLU A 393 -4.59 27.84 5.04
N ASN A 394 -5.04 26.80 4.34
CA ASN A 394 -4.22 25.90 3.52
C ASN A 394 -3.09 25.17 4.28
N LYS A 395 -3.24 24.97 5.60
CA LYS A 395 -2.34 24.17 6.43
C LYS A 395 -3.11 23.12 7.19
N PHE A 396 -2.69 21.88 7.04
CA PHE A 396 -3.44 20.74 7.54
C PHE A 396 -2.66 19.98 8.63
N ARG A 397 -3.38 19.37 9.55
CA ARG A 397 -2.86 18.43 10.54
C ARG A 397 -3.49 17.07 10.31
N ARG A 398 -2.69 16.01 10.39
CA ARG A 398 -3.14 14.62 10.31
C ARG A 398 -4.03 14.30 11.52
N LYS A 399 -5.21 13.73 11.29
CA LYS A 399 -6.07 13.16 12.34
C LYS A 399 -5.78 11.68 12.61
N ILE A 400 -5.19 11.01 11.62
CA ILE A 400 -4.79 9.61 11.67
C ILE A 400 -3.29 9.56 11.37
N ASP A 401 -2.53 8.88 12.23
CA ASP A 401 -1.10 8.65 11.96
C ASP A 401 -0.96 7.58 10.85
N PHE A 402 0.10 7.67 10.05
CA PHE A 402 0.37 6.76 8.94
C PHE A 402 0.34 5.28 9.37
N GLU A 403 0.93 4.98 10.52
CA GLU A 403 1.09 3.63 11.07
C GLU A 403 -0.21 3.06 11.62
N ASN A 404 -1.11 3.95 12.05
CA ASN A 404 -2.43 3.56 12.52
C ASN A 404 -3.40 3.33 11.36
N PHE A 405 -3.03 3.70 10.13
CA PHE A 405 -3.77 3.38 8.92
C PHE A 405 -3.31 2.03 8.34
N ALA A 406 -3.79 0.95 8.96
CA ALA A 406 -3.46 -0.44 8.63
C ALA A 406 -4.66 -1.17 7.97
N GLU A 407 -4.41 -2.33 7.35
CA GLU A 407 -5.45 -3.10 6.65
C GLU A 407 -6.60 -3.51 7.58
N GLU A 408 -6.28 -3.78 8.84
CA GLU A 408 -7.20 -4.23 9.88
C GLU A 408 -8.31 -3.22 10.18
N LEU A 409 -8.14 -1.94 9.80
CA LEU A 409 -9.18 -0.92 9.89
C LEU A 409 -10.39 -1.21 9.00
N PHE A 410 -10.21 -2.05 7.98
CA PHE A 410 -11.25 -2.36 6.98
C PHE A 410 -11.90 -3.71 7.21
N PHE A 411 -11.40 -4.55 8.12
CA PHE A 411 -11.93 -5.90 8.28
C PHE A 411 -13.14 -5.98 9.20
N ILE A 412 -13.99 -6.96 8.87
CA ILE A 412 -15.25 -7.25 9.54
C ILE A 412 -15.16 -8.66 10.10
N GLY A 413 -15.43 -8.82 11.39
CA GLY A 413 -15.40 -10.12 12.07
C GLY A 413 -16.72 -10.87 11.99
N SER A 414 -16.68 -12.20 12.16
CA SER A 414 -17.91 -13.01 12.21
C SER A 414 -18.83 -12.57 13.33
N ASP A 415 -18.29 -12.29 14.53
CA ASP A 415 -19.08 -11.81 15.67
C ASP A 415 -19.83 -10.50 15.36
N GLU A 416 -19.21 -9.60 14.59
CA GLU A 416 -19.82 -8.31 14.20
C GLU A 416 -20.98 -8.53 13.22
N ILE A 417 -20.83 -9.48 12.29
CA ILE A 417 -21.91 -9.87 11.35
C ILE A 417 -23.04 -10.57 12.10
N GLU A 418 -22.73 -11.55 12.95
CA GLU A 418 -23.72 -12.30 13.72
C GLU A 418 -24.52 -11.40 14.67
N GLU A 419 -23.86 -10.43 15.31
CA GLU A 419 -24.52 -9.45 16.16
C GLU A 419 -25.54 -8.62 15.35
N VAL A 420 -25.16 -8.15 14.17
CA VAL A 420 -26.07 -7.40 13.30
C VAL A 420 -27.21 -8.27 12.80
N LEU A 421 -26.97 -9.53 12.42
CA LEU A 421 -28.01 -10.45 11.95
C LEU A 421 -29.06 -10.73 13.03
N LYS A 422 -28.65 -10.94 14.29
CA LYS A 422 -29.54 -11.30 15.41
C LYS A 422 -30.32 -10.12 16.00
N CYS A 423 -29.88 -8.87 15.82
CA CYS A 423 -30.55 -7.70 16.39
C CYS A 423 -31.54 -7.05 15.40
N ASP A 424 -32.73 -6.70 15.89
CA ASP A 424 -33.62 -5.77 15.18
C ASP A 424 -33.18 -4.34 15.45
N LEU A 425 -32.80 -3.62 14.38
CA LEU A 425 -32.28 -2.26 14.46
C LEU A 425 -33.26 -1.29 13.80
N ASN A 426 -33.66 -0.27 14.54
CA ASN A 426 -34.70 0.68 14.16
C ASN A 426 -34.29 2.14 14.32
N THR A 427 -33.37 2.48 15.25
CA THR A 427 -32.92 3.86 15.46
C THR A 427 -31.47 4.09 15.04
N VAL A 428 -31.11 5.35 14.81
CA VAL A 428 -29.77 5.75 14.37
C VAL A 428 -28.70 5.41 15.40
N GLU A 429 -29.00 5.56 16.69
CA GLU A 429 -28.11 5.20 17.80
C GLU A 429 -27.84 3.70 17.84
N GLU A 430 -28.86 2.87 17.59
CA GLU A 430 -28.72 1.42 17.49
C GLU A 430 -27.77 1.04 16.35
N PHE A 431 -27.93 1.63 15.16
CA PHE A 431 -27.02 1.43 14.04
C PHE A 431 -25.59 1.92 14.34
N LYS A 432 -25.43 3.12 14.91
CA LYS A 432 -24.13 3.70 15.29
C LYS A 432 -23.40 2.87 16.35
N SER A 433 -24.13 2.11 17.17
CA SER A 433 -23.53 1.23 18.16
C SER A 433 -22.80 0.03 17.54
N LYS A 434 -23.18 -0.39 16.32
CA LYS A 434 -22.60 -1.55 15.64
C LYS A 434 -21.38 -1.16 14.82
N LYS A 435 -20.22 -1.75 15.16
CA LYS A 435 -18.96 -1.51 14.45
C LYS A 435 -19.05 -1.86 12.95
N PHE A 436 -19.79 -2.91 12.60
CA PHE A 436 -20.04 -3.36 11.22
C PHE A 436 -20.40 -2.20 10.28
N PHE A 437 -21.41 -1.39 10.62
CA PHE A 437 -21.88 -0.31 9.72
C PHE A 437 -20.88 0.82 9.56
N LYS A 438 -20.13 1.15 10.61
CA LYS A 438 -19.03 2.13 10.54
C LYS A 438 -17.92 1.63 9.62
N THR A 439 -17.50 0.38 9.78
CA THR A 439 -16.47 -0.24 8.93
C THR A 439 -16.93 -0.30 7.47
N MET A 440 -18.15 -0.77 7.21
CA MET A 440 -18.72 -0.83 5.86
C MET A 440 -18.83 0.54 5.19
N GLY A 441 -19.42 1.51 5.89
CA GLY A 441 -19.51 2.89 5.39
C GLY A 441 -18.13 3.47 5.09
N LYS A 442 -17.15 3.23 5.96
CA LYS A 442 -15.76 3.68 5.75
C LYS A 442 -15.12 3.06 4.51
N ILE A 443 -15.21 1.73 4.32
CA ILE A 443 -14.68 1.06 3.11
C ILE A 443 -15.25 1.72 1.85
N MET A 444 -16.57 1.89 1.81
CA MET A 444 -17.28 2.42 0.65
C MET A 444 -16.96 3.90 0.41
N SER A 445 -16.96 4.73 1.47
CA SER A 445 -16.59 6.15 1.40
C SER A 445 -15.18 6.34 0.85
N PHE A 446 -14.19 5.58 1.33
CA PHE A 446 -12.81 5.64 0.84
C PHE A 446 -12.72 5.29 -0.65
N GLY A 447 -13.39 4.20 -1.07
CA GLY A 447 -13.47 3.80 -2.47
C GLY A 447 -14.10 4.86 -3.37
N LEU A 448 -15.26 5.38 -2.98
CA LEU A 448 -16.03 6.36 -3.76
C LEU A 448 -15.35 7.74 -3.82
N ALA A 449 -14.71 8.17 -2.74
CA ALA A 449 -14.06 9.48 -2.67
C ALA A 449 -12.77 9.56 -3.48
N LEU A 450 -11.93 8.52 -3.40
CA LEU A 450 -10.57 8.57 -3.92
C LEU A 450 -10.42 7.92 -5.30
N LYS A 451 -11.42 7.14 -5.71
CA LYS A 451 -11.55 6.54 -7.05
C LYS A 451 -12.97 6.76 -7.57
N ASN A 452 -13.17 7.86 -8.28
CA ASN A 452 -14.47 8.25 -8.85
C ASN A 452 -15.11 7.19 -9.76
N TYR A 453 -14.31 6.34 -10.41
CA TYR A 453 -14.81 5.23 -11.22
C TYR A 453 -15.41 4.08 -10.40
N THR A 454 -15.24 4.04 -9.07
CA THR A 454 -15.82 2.99 -8.19
C THR A 454 -17.32 2.84 -8.39
N ALA A 455 -18.06 3.94 -8.40
CA ALA A 455 -19.51 3.92 -8.61
C ALA A 455 -19.87 3.29 -9.96
N ARG A 456 -19.19 3.74 -11.04
CA ARG A 456 -19.40 3.21 -12.39
C ARG A 456 -19.05 1.72 -12.50
N SER A 457 -17.96 1.28 -11.85
CA SER A 457 -17.54 -0.13 -11.82
C SER A 457 -18.55 -1.05 -11.13
N MET A 458 -19.37 -0.50 -10.24
CA MET A 458 -20.47 -1.21 -9.58
C MET A 458 -21.83 -0.87 -10.20
N GLU A 459 -21.86 -0.31 -11.42
CA GLU A 459 -23.08 0.05 -12.14
C GLU A 459 -24.00 0.99 -11.33
N TYR A 460 -23.39 1.84 -10.48
CA TYR A 460 -24.08 2.73 -9.54
C TYR A 460 -25.02 2.01 -8.56
N CYS A 461 -24.84 0.70 -8.36
CA CYS A 461 -25.65 -0.12 -7.47
C CYS A 461 -25.01 -0.24 -6.08
N LEU A 462 -25.66 0.33 -5.06
CA LEU A 462 -25.22 0.25 -3.67
C LEU A 462 -25.09 -1.20 -3.19
N LYS A 463 -26.07 -2.04 -3.53
CA LYS A 463 -26.12 -3.45 -3.13
C LYS A 463 -24.94 -4.25 -3.68
N GLU A 464 -24.58 -4.01 -4.93
CA GLU A 464 -23.41 -4.66 -5.54
C GLU A 464 -22.12 -4.24 -4.82
N LEU A 465 -21.91 -2.93 -4.62
CA LEU A 465 -20.73 -2.45 -3.87
C LEU A 465 -20.69 -3.03 -2.45
N PHE A 466 -21.82 -3.03 -1.75
CA PHE A 466 -21.96 -3.60 -0.41
C PHE A 466 -21.56 -5.08 -0.38
N LYS A 467 -22.13 -5.90 -1.27
CA LYS A 467 -21.84 -7.33 -1.39
C LYS A 467 -20.34 -7.58 -1.57
N TYR A 468 -19.71 -6.93 -2.55
CA TYR A 468 -18.28 -7.17 -2.81
C TYR A 468 -17.38 -6.64 -1.68
N CYS A 469 -17.75 -5.56 -1.01
CA CYS A 469 -17.03 -5.10 0.18
C CYS A 469 -17.12 -6.15 1.32
N VAL A 470 -18.29 -6.72 1.59
CA VAL A 470 -18.41 -7.80 2.60
C VAL A 470 -17.59 -9.02 2.19
N VAL A 471 -17.57 -9.39 0.90
CA VAL A 471 -16.81 -10.58 0.45
C VAL A 471 -15.30 -10.39 0.58
N VAL A 472 -14.78 -9.21 0.22
CA VAL A 472 -13.35 -8.91 0.27
C VAL A 472 -12.84 -8.71 1.70
N PHE A 473 -13.62 -8.03 2.55
CA PHE A 473 -13.17 -7.62 3.90
C PHE A 473 -13.82 -8.36 5.06
N GLY A 474 -14.80 -9.22 4.77
CA GLY A 474 -15.44 -10.09 5.75
C GLY A 474 -14.56 -11.27 6.16
N PRO A 475 -15.09 -12.15 7.00
CA PRO A 475 -14.34 -13.29 7.54
C PRO A 475 -14.31 -14.46 6.55
N HIS A 476 -13.18 -15.17 6.50
CA HIS A 476 -12.94 -16.32 5.62
C HIS A 476 -12.63 -17.61 6.43
N PRO A 477 -13.56 -18.11 7.27
CA PRO A 477 -13.32 -19.29 8.10
C PRO A 477 -13.10 -20.54 7.25
N ILE A 478 -12.18 -21.40 7.67
CA ILE A 478 -11.74 -22.57 6.90
C ILE A 478 -12.87 -23.58 6.69
N ALA A 479 -13.66 -23.89 7.72
CA ALA A 479 -14.67 -24.95 7.65
C ALA A 479 -16.01 -24.46 7.10
N THR A 480 -16.55 -23.36 7.64
CA THR A 480 -17.88 -22.83 7.29
C THR A 480 -17.77 -21.57 6.44
N THR A 481 -18.89 -20.94 6.09
CA THR A 481 -18.94 -19.57 5.60
C THR A 481 -20.20 -18.89 6.15
N ILE A 482 -20.09 -17.59 6.45
CA ILE A 482 -21.23 -16.73 6.83
C ILE A 482 -21.57 -15.75 5.70
N GLN A 483 -20.88 -15.86 4.57
CA GLN A 483 -21.08 -15.01 3.39
C GLN A 483 -22.06 -15.70 2.44
N VAL A 484 -23.24 -16.07 2.96
CA VAL A 484 -24.31 -16.74 2.20
C VAL A 484 -25.28 -15.70 1.63
N ALA A 485 -26.00 -16.02 0.56
CA ALA A 485 -26.85 -15.05 -0.14
C ALA A 485 -27.90 -14.39 0.77
N ASP A 486 -28.59 -15.17 1.61
CA ASP A 486 -29.63 -14.68 2.51
C ASP A 486 -29.07 -13.73 3.58
N ASP A 487 -27.89 -14.05 4.15
CA ASP A 487 -27.25 -13.19 5.15
C ASP A 487 -26.78 -11.87 4.52
N ILE A 488 -26.22 -11.90 3.31
CA ILE A 488 -25.85 -10.69 2.57
C ILE A 488 -27.09 -9.81 2.31
N GLU A 489 -28.23 -10.42 1.95
CA GLU A 489 -29.48 -9.70 1.75
C GLU A 489 -29.99 -9.02 3.03
N HIS A 490 -29.99 -9.74 4.14
CA HIS A 490 -30.39 -9.21 5.44
C HIS A 490 -29.47 -8.08 5.92
N LEU A 491 -28.15 -8.26 5.80
CA LEU A 491 -27.18 -7.23 6.13
C LEU A 491 -27.38 -5.98 5.25
N TYR A 492 -27.60 -6.16 3.95
CA TYR A 492 -27.86 -5.06 3.03
C TYR A 492 -29.15 -4.32 3.40
N THR A 493 -30.24 -5.02 3.66
CA THR A 493 -31.53 -4.42 4.05
C THR A 493 -31.38 -3.54 5.30
N LYS A 494 -30.59 -4.00 6.29
CA LYS A 494 -30.30 -3.22 7.50
C LYS A 494 -29.41 -2.01 7.18
N PHE A 495 -28.42 -2.14 6.31
CA PHE A 495 -27.56 -1.03 5.90
C PHE A 495 -28.32 0.02 5.08
N GLU A 496 -29.19 -0.40 4.17
CA GLU A 496 -30.09 0.47 3.42
C GLU A 496 -30.99 1.26 4.38
N LYS A 497 -31.59 0.60 5.36
CA LYS A 497 -32.39 1.28 6.40
C LYS A 497 -31.59 2.33 7.14
N PHE A 498 -30.33 2.04 7.49
CA PHE A 498 -29.45 3.02 8.14
C PHE A 498 -29.19 4.24 7.25
N ILE A 499 -28.95 4.04 5.96
CA ILE A 499 -28.77 5.14 5.00
C ILE A 499 -30.04 5.99 4.88
N ARG A 500 -31.23 5.36 4.82
CA ARG A 500 -32.50 6.10 4.75
C ARG A 500 -32.72 6.97 5.98
N LEU A 501 -32.46 6.43 7.18
CA LEU A 501 -32.51 7.21 8.43
C LEU A 501 -31.51 8.38 8.43
N TYR A 502 -30.31 8.17 7.87
CA TYR A 502 -29.32 9.23 7.70
C TYR A 502 -29.81 10.35 6.77
N ASP A 503 -30.41 10.01 5.63
CA ASP A 503 -30.96 10.99 4.70
C ASP A 503 -32.13 11.77 5.30
N GLU A 504 -32.95 11.15 6.16
CA GLU A 504 -33.98 11.84 6.94
C GLU A 504 -33.37 12.89 7.89
N ILE A 505 -32.34 12.52 8.65
CA ILE A 505 -31.62 13.41 9.57
C ILE A 505 -30.95 14.57 8.82
N LYS A 506 -30.34 14.28 7.67
CA LYS A 506 -29.69 15.31 6.84
C LYS A 506 -30.65 16.42 6.40
N ASN A 507 -31.92 16.09 6.22
CA ASN A 507 -32.96 17.05 5.84
C ASN A 507 -33.59 17.76 7.05
N SER A 508 -33.28 17.36 8.28
CA SER A 508 -33.72 18.00 9.53
C SER A 508 -32.80 19.16 9.94
N VAL A 509 -33.38 20.31 10.27
CA VAL A 509 -32.63 21.50 10.71
C VAL A 509 -32.09 21.36 12.14
N ASN A 510 -32.70 20.48 12.95
CA ASN A 510 -32.41 20.37 14.39
C ASN A 510 -31.24 19.42 14.71
N ASP A 511 -30.81 18.58 13.77
CA ASP A 511 -29.94 17.42 14.03
C ASP A 511 -28.56 17.52 13.38
N LYS A 512 -28.08 18.75 13.15
CA LYS A 512 -26.84 19.05 12.41
C LYS A 512 -25.61 18.30 12.93
N LYS A 513 -25.45 18.20 14.25
CA LYS A 513 -24.32 17.49 14.88
C LYS A 513 -24.35 15.99 14.57
N GLU A 514 -25.54 15.40 14.59
CA GLU A 514 -25.70 13.97 14.34
C GLU A 514 -25.49 13.62 12.86
N TYR A 515 -25.90 14.52 11.95
CA TYR A 515 -25.53 14.47 10.54
C TYR A 515 -24.00 14.51 10.35
N GLU A 516 -23.31 15.48 10.97
CA GLU A 516 -21.85 15.64 10.87
C GLU A 516 -21.10 14.40 11.37
N ASP A 517 -21.54 13.78 12.47
CA ASP A 517 -20.94 12.56 13.04
C ASP A 517 -21.03 11.33 12.11
N MET A 518 -21.99 11.29 11.19
CA MET A 518 -22.20 10.16 10.28
C MET A 518 -21.72 10.41 8.85
N GLN A 519 -21.40 11.67 8.53
CA GLN A 519 -21.05 12.09 7.17
C GLN A 519 -19.88 11.27 6.61
N GLU A 520 -18.87 10.96 7.42
CA GLU A 520 -17.70 10.20 6.98
C GLU A 520 -18.02 8.75 6.55
N TYR A 521 -19.14 8.19 7.02
CA TYR A 521 -19.54 6.80 6.74
C TYR A 521 -20.66 6.68 5.71
N LEU A 522 -21.56 7.67 5.60
CA LEU A 522 -22.83 7.50 4.87
C LEU A 522 -23.05 8.50 3.73
N GLU A 523 -22.39 9.67 3.71
CA GLU A 523 -22.62 10.72 2.70
C GLU A 523 -22.31 10.28 1.27
N LEU A 524 -21.33 9.39 1.08
CA LEU A 524 -20.98 8.87 -0.23
C LEU A 524 -21.78 7.62 -0.60
N PRO A 525 -21.93 6.62 0.29
CA PRO A 525 -22.83 5.50 0.03
C PRO A 525 -24.27 5.92 -0.28
N SER A 526 -24.83 6.93 0.40
CA SER A 526 -26.22 7.34 0.17
C SER A 526 -26.50 7.81 -1.26
N LYS A 527 -25.48 8.30 -1.97
CA LYS A 527 -25.57 8.71 -3.39
C LYS A 527 -25.78 7.56 -4.36
N LEU A 528 -25.66 6.32 -3.90
CA LEU A 528 -25.89 5.10 -4.69
C LEU A 528 -27.23 4.42 -4.38
N LEU A 529 -28.06 4.99 -3.48
CA LEU A 529 -29.32 4.39 -3.05
C LEU A 529 -30.49 4.58 -4.05
N ASN A 530 -30.24 5.12 -5.25
CA ASN A 530 -31.27 5.51 -6.22
C ASN A 530 -32.30 4.42 -6.53
#